data_AF-A0A1H0VTC9-F1
#
_entry.id   AF-A0A1H0VTC9-F1
#
_cell.length_a   1.000
_cell.length_b   1.000
_cell.length_c   1.000
_cell.angle_alpha   90.00
_cell.angle_beta   90.00
_cell.angle_gamma   90.00
#
_symmetry.space_group_name_H-M   'P 1'
#
loop_
_entity.id
_entity.type
_entity.pdbx_description
1 polymer ?
#
loop_
_entity_poly.entity_id
_entity_poly.type
_entity_poly.pdbx_seq_one_letter_code
_entity_poly.pdbx_strand_id
1 'polypeptide(L)' 'MTEEKPEFDFQQALEELQKGKALLGKEGILTPLIKQLTEAALEAELDTHLSQEITGNRRNGKSKKNIKSANGS' A
#
# COMPACT_ATOMS: atom_id res chain seq x y z
N MET A 1 14.76 -10.19 6.01
CA MET A 1 14.66 -8.72 6.10
C MET A 1 13.20 -8.40 6.30
N THR A 2 12.80 -8.08 7.52
CA THR A 2 11.48 -7.53 7.82
C THR A 2 11.45 -6.15 7.18
N GLU A 3 10.73 -5.98 6.07
CA GLU A 3 10.39 -4.63 5.61
C GLU A 3 9.50 -4.02 6.70
N GLU A 4 10.04 -3.07 7.46
CA GLU A 4 9.19 -2.15 8.24
C GLU A 4 8.26 -1.48 7.24
N LYS A 5 6.96 -1.75 7.32
CA LYS A 5 5.95 -0.96 6.62
C LYS A 5 6.01 0.42 7.29
N PRO A 6 6.54 1.46 6.62
CA PRO A 6 6.57 2.78 7.25
C PRO A 6 5.14 3.16 7.54
N GLU A 7 4.83 3.47 8.80
CA GLU A 7 3.51 3.93 9.21
C GLU A 7 3.22 5.30 8.56
N PHE A 8 1.96 5.59 8.28
CA PHE A 8 1.62 6.88 7.67
C PHE A 8 1.83 8.02 8.69
N ASP A 9 2.73 8.95 8.38
CA ASP A 9 3.01 10.11 9.23
C ASP A 9 1.95 11.21 9.02
N PHE A 10 1.01 11.30 9.97
CA PHE A 10 -0.06 12.31 9.94
C PHE A 10 0.45 13.73 10.18
N GLN A 11 1.53 13.91 10.95
CA GLN A 11 2.12 15.21 11.24
C GLN A 11 2.78 15.75 9.98
N GLN A 12 3.57 14.93 9.28
CA GLN A 12 4.15 15.28 7.99
C GLN A 12 3.05 15.60 6.97
N ALA A 13 2.00 14.77 6.89
CA ALA A 13 0.87 15.00 5.98
C ALA A 13 0.17 16.34 6.25
N LEU A 14 0.00 16.72 7.52
CA LEU A 14 -0.59 17.99 7.91
C LEU A 14 0.28 19.18 7.49
N GLU A 15 1.60 19.10 7.68
CA GLU A 15 2.52 20.14 7.22
C GLU A 15 2.51 20.29 5.70
N GLU A 16 2.49 19.18 4.96
CA GLU A 16 2.42 19.20 3.50
C GLU A 16 1.11 19.77 2.98
N LEU A 17 0.00 19.49 3.68
CA LEU A 17 -1.29 20.08 3.41
C LEU A 17 -1.27 21.59 3.62
N GLN A 18 -0.66 22.06 4.72
CA GLN A 18 -0.49 23.49 5.00
C GLN A 18 0.39 24.18 3.95
N LYS A 19 1.38 23.47 3.39
CA LYS A 19 2.23 23.95 2.28
C LYS A 19 1.52 23.92 0.92
N GLY A 20 0.27 23.47 0.85
CA GLY A 20 -0.55 23.45 -0.37
C GLY A 20 -0.23 22.30 -1.33
N LYS A 21 0.44 21.24 -0.87
CA LYS A 21 0.70 20.05 -1.69
C LYS A 21 -0.63 19.35 -2.02
N ALA A 22 -0.72 18.77 -3.22
CA ALA A 22 -1.93 18.09 -3.66
C ALA A 22 -2.22 16.85 -2.79
N LEU A 23 -3.49 16.64 -2.44
CA LEU A 23 -3.93 15.48 -1.65
C LEU A 23 -3.74 14.15 -2.41
N LEU A 24 -3.99 14.18 -3.72
CA LEU A 24 -3.97 13.04 -4.63
C LEU A 24 -2.99 13.32 -5.77
N GLY A 25 -2.49 12.28 -6.42
CA GLY A 25 -1.43 12.43 -7.41
C GLY A 25 -0.36 11.36 -7.28
N LYS A 26 0.62 11.37 -8.19
CA LYS A 26 1.86 10.60 -8.03
C LYS A 26 2.57 10.93 -6.71
N GLU A 27 2.70 12.22 -6.44
CA GLU A 27 3.30 12.78 -5.22
C GLU A 27 2.22 13.33 -4.28
N GLY A 28 1.03 12.71 -4.27
CA GLY A 28 -0.07 13.14 -3.41
C GLY A 28 0.21 12.83 -1.95
N ILE A 29 -0.26 13.69 -1.04
CA ILE A 29 -0.13 13.49 0.41
C ILE A 29 -0.67 12.12 0.84
N LEU A 30 -1.79 11.68 0.24
CA LEU A 30 -2.46 10.42 0.61
C LEU A 30 -1.95 9.20 -0.17
N THR A 31 -1.06 9.37 -1.14
CA THR A 31 -0.55 8.26 -1.96
C THR A 31 0.12 7.15 -1.14
N PRO A 32 0.93 7.45 -0.10
CA PRO A 32 1.47 6.41 0.78
C PRO A 32 0.38 5.63 1.52
N LEU A 33 -0.68 6.30 1.99
CA LEU A 33 -1.80 5.68 2.70
C LEU A 33 -2.61 4.75 1.78
N ILE A 34 -2.90 5.20 0.56
CA ILE A 34 -3.58 4.38 -0.45
C ILE A 34 -2.77 3.11 -0.73
N LYS A 35 -1.45 3.25 -0.91
CA LYS A 35 -0.55 2.11 -1.11
C LYS A 35 -0.62 1.12 0.05
N GLN A 36 -0.46 1.59 1.29
CA GLN A 36 -0.54 0.73 2.48
C GLN A 36 -1.85 -0.04 2.56
N LEU A 37 -2.98 0.65 2.33
CA LEU A 37 -4.30 0.03 2.35
C LEU A 37 -4.42 -1.06 1.28
N THR A 38 -3.96 -0.77 0.05
CA THR A 38 -4.02 -1.75 -1.05
C THR A 38 -3.13 -2.96 -0.82
N GLU A 39 -1.93 -2.77 -0.25
CA GLU A 39 -1.03 -3.87 0.08
C GLU A 39 -1.59 -4.73 1.22
N ALA A 40 -2.20 -4.12 2.24
CA ALA A 40 -2.87 -4.83 3.32
C ALA A 40 -4.06 -5.65 2.81
N ALA A 41 -4.86 -5.08 1.91
CA ALA A 41 -5.98 -5.80 1.29
C ALA A 41 -5.51 -7.02 0.47
N LEU A 42 -4.45 -6.86 -0.35
CA LEU A 42 -3.87 -7.96 -1.12
C LEU A 42 -3.26 -9.05 -0.23
N GLU A 43 -2.61 -8.67 0.88
CA GLU A 43 -2.09 -9.64 1.84
C GLU A 43 -3.22 -10.44 2.50
N ALA A 44 -4.29 -9.76 2.93
CA ALA A 44 -5.45 -10.43 3.52
C ALA A 44 -6.17 -11.36 2.54
N GLU A 45 -6.29 -10.96 1.26
CA GLU A 45 -6.84 -11.81 0.19
C GLU A 45 -6.02 -13.09 0.01
N LEU A 46 -4.68 -12.96 -0.01
CA LEU A 46 -3.75 -14.09 -0.18
C LEU A 46 -3.80 -15.02 1.04
N ASP A 47 -3.78 -14.47 2.26
CA ASP A 47 -3.87 -15.26 3.49
C ASP A 47 -5.22 -15.99 3.58
N THR A 48 -6.31 -15.34 3.16
CA THR A 48 -7.64 -15.98 3.07
C THR A 48 -7.64 -17.12 2.06
N HIS A 49 -7.09 -16.90 0.86
CA HIS A 49 -7.01 -17.92 -0.19
C HIS A 49 -6.20 -19.15 0.28
N LEU A 50 -5.02 -18.95 0.87
CA LEU A 50 -4.19 -20.04 1.39
C LEU A 50 -4.83 -20.78 2.56
N SER A 51 -5.65 -20.10 3.37
CA SER A 51 -6.38 -20.76 4.46
C SER A 51 -7.51 -21.67 3.98
N GLN A 52 -8.02 -21.44 2.77
CA GLN A 52 -9.10 -22.20 2.14
C GLN A 52 -8.58 -23.36 1.26
N GLU A 53 -7.33 -23.30 0.79
CA GLU A 53 -6.75 -24.38 -0.01
C GLU A 53 -6.37 -25.60 0.85
N ILE A 54 -6.91 -26.77 0.48
CA ILE A 54 -6.65 -28.05 1.15
C ILE A 54 -5.33 -28.69 0.65
N THR A 55 -4.83 -28.26 -0.52
CA THR A 55 -3.62 -28.78 -1.16
C THR A 55 -2.43 -27.81 -0.98
N GLY A 56 -1.22 -28.36 -0.94
CA GLY A 56 -0.01 -27.76 -0.35
C GLY A 56 0.66 -26.57 -1.06
N ASN A 57 -0.12 -25.65 -1.63
CA ASN A 57 0.40 -24.37 -2.12
C ASN A 57 0.99 -23.54 -0.96
N ARG A 58 2.09 -22.84 -1.26
CA ARG A 58 2.83 -22.02 -0.30
C ARG A 58 3.18 -20.67 -0.92
N ARG A 59 3.29 -19.65 -0.08
CA ARG A 59 3.65 -18.30 -0.49
C ARG A 59 5.03 -18.27 -1.15
N ASN A 60 5.11 -17.74 -2.37
CA ASN A 60 6.36 -17.60 -3.12
C ASN A 60 6.85 -16.14 -3.16
N GLY A 61 7.06 -15.55 -1.98
CA GLY A 61 7.59 -14.18 -1.85
C GLY A 61 6.63 -13.07 -2.29
N LYS A 62 7.19 -11.93 -2.72
CA LYS A 62 6.48 -10.73 -3.20
C LYS A 62 7.13 -10.22 -4.49
N SER A 63 6.35 -9.60 -5.37
CA SER A 63 6.82 -8.92 -6.57
C SER A 63 6.45 -7.44 -6.52
N LYS A 64 7.24 -6.59 -7.20
CA LYS A 64 6.99 -5.15 -7.29
C LYS A 64 6.26 -4.83 -8.58
N LYS A 65 5.21 -4.03 -8.50
CA LYS A 65 4.45 -3.52 -9.66
C LYS A 65 4.17 -2.03 -9.47
N ASN A 66 4.53 -1.22 -10.47
CA ASN A 66 4.12 0.18 -10.52
C ASN A 66 2.72 0.28 -11.12
N ILE A 67 1.77 0.84 -10.39
CA ILE A 67 0.34 0.88 -10.74
C ILE A 67 -0.05 2.30 -11.14
N LYS A 68 -0.70 2.43 -12.30
CA LYS A 68 -1.39 3.65 -12.71
C LYS A 68 -2.78 3.68 -12.07
N SER A 69 -3.02 4.63 -11.19
CA SER A 69 -4.33 4.90 -10.61
C SER A 69 -5.05 6.00 -11.40
N ALA A 70 -6.36 6.17 -11.16
CA ALA A 70 -7.14 7.26 -11.74
C ALA A 70 -6.58 8.66 -11.40
N ASN A 71 -5.82 8.75 -10.30
CA ASN A 71 -5.30 9.99 -9.76
C ASN A 71 -3.81 10.19 -10.08
N GLY A 72 -3.15 9.26 -10.76
CA GLY A 72 -1.72 9.37 -11.09
C GLY A 72 -0.99 8.04 -11.24
N SER A 73 0.22 8.10 -11.80
CA SER A 73 1.12 6.97 -12.06
C SER A 73 2.32 6.95 -11.14
#